data_AF-A0A069SMQ8-F1
#
_entry.id   AF-A0A069SMQ8-F1
#
_cell.length_a   1.000
_cell.length_b   1.000
_cell.length_c   1.000
_cell.angle_alpha   90.00
_cell.angle_beta   90.00
_cell.angle_gamma   90.00
#
_symmetry.space_group_name_H-M   'P 1'
#
loop_
_entity.id
_entity.type
_entity.pdbx_description
1 polymer ?
#
loop_
_entity_poly.entity_id
_entity_poly.type
_entity_poly.pdbx_seq_one_letter_code
_entity_poly.pdbx_strand_id
1 'polypeptide(L)'
;MDIRKENQYNQSMGKYKILSTAAGVGSIITTKWGGFIMPLSINNWKFVEVVSNKIKEIQSQTLNIPKIQEECGVELIEDPRFVDFLNVKKRFTQLKCFVAIPHILLNSFNQIQRKGNPLYESIKARFGTELGEDMFYIPAINFPQWFISANSEIKPLNEWRKEWQIRKCNDGKMTYFVPPRDPNKKTYRKIKAEVLHDDVEYGLLKPVPLILICPNGHISDIPWYKFFCASLKHEKMDDDAGFELFGYDCEDCSCGGKHNIKWLNSRNQAESWGTLKCSKCGYSVSLAGIMNIKPYCRGERPWVNKDNAYERCLSTGQKTKMQVAMVTSNSIYYASGFSSLYIPKDFIPLKPGQLNDQARMVLSKVTEKYNTMVTRRPEMTQEEFWKKSIMLVMNLLRMQILTGSVV
;
A
#
# COMPACT_ATOMS: atom_id res chain seq x y z
N MET A 1 20.53 6.95 -12.07
CA MET A 1 20.23 5.51 -12.12
C MET A 1 19.50 5.26 -13.42
N ASP A 2 20.12 4.52 -14.34
CA ASP A 2 19.60 4.35 -15.69
C ASP A 2 18.67 3.13 -15.74
N ILE A 3 17.39 3.34 -15.48
CA ILE A 3 16.36 2.29 -15.63
C ILE A 3 16.02 2.18 -17.12
N ARG A 4 16.37 1.07 -17.77
CA ARG A 4 16.18 0.89 -19.22
C ARG A 4 15.29 -0.30 -19.56
N LYS A 5 15.15 -1.26 -18.64
CA LYS A 5 14.37 -2.48 -18.81
C LYS A 5 13.40 -2.69 -17.65
N GLU A 6 12.31 -3.38 -17.92
CA GLU A 6 11.22 -3.63 -16.96
C GLU A 6 11.71 -4.29 -15.66
N ASN A 7 12.62 -5.26 -15.76
CA ASN A 7 13.20 -5.91 -14.57
C ASN A 7 14.11 -4.99 -13.74
N GLN A 8 14.46 -3.80 -14.24
CA GLN A 8 15.15 -2.75 -13.52
C GLN A 8 14.18 -1.70 -12.98
N TYR A 9 12.88 -1.79 -13.25
CA TYR A 9 11.90 -0.77 -12.91
C TYR A 9 11.38 -0.92 -11.47
N ASN A 10 12.33 -1.01 -10.53
CA ASN A 10 12.05 -1.24 -9.12
C ASN A 10 12.28 0.04 -8.30
N GLN A 11 11.52 0.19 -7.22
CA GLN A 11 11.70 1.26 -6.24
C GLN A 11 12.02 0.63 -4.88
N SER A 12 13.25 0.83 -4.40
CA SER A 12 13.65 0.39 -3.06
C SER A 12 12.79 1.09 -2.00
N MET A 13 12.24 0.32 -1.06
CA MET A 13 11.41 0.83 0.04
C MET A 13 11.67 0.02 1.31
N GLY A 14 11.73 0.69 2.47
CA GLY A 14 11.84 0.02 3.76
C GLY A 14 10.55 -0.69 4.15
N LYS A 15 10.65 -1.88 4.76
CA LYS A 15 9.52 -2.72 5.22
C LYS A 15 8.49 -1.93 6.03
N TYR A 16 8.93 -1.14 6.99
CA TYR A 16 8.05 -0.33 7.84
C TYR A 16 7.33 0.79 7.08
N LYS A 17 7.94 1.32 6.02
CA LYS A 17 7.36 2.40 5.23
C LYS A 17 6.21 1.88 4.36
N ILE A 18 6.30 0.63 3.89
CA ILE A 18 5.20 -0.06 3.19
C ILE A 18 3.99 -0.28 4.10
N LEU A 19 4.21 -0.42 5.41
CA LEU A 19 3.12 -0.53 6.39
C LEU A 19 2.57 0.83 6.83
N SER A 20 3.13 1.93 6.33
CA SER A 20 2.72 3.29 6.66
C SER A 20 1.79 3.88 5.60
N THR A 21 1.11 4.97 5.95
CA THR A 21 0.31 5.77 5.00
C THR A 21 1.10 6.34 3.83
N ALA A 22 2.42 6.52 4.01
CA ALA A 22 3.27 7.20 3.04
C ALA A 22 3.73 6.31 1.88
N ALA A 23 3.70 4.98 2.04
CA ALA A 23 4.10 4.05 0.98
C ALA A 23 3.33 2.71 0.97
N GLY A 24 2.23 2.62 1.72
CA GLY A 24 1.37 1.44 1.72
C GLY A 24 0.42 1.37 0.54
N VAL A 25 -0.52 0.42 0.61
CA VAL A 25 -1.53 0.19 -0.42
C VAL A 25 -2.28 1.49 -0.74
N GLY A 26 -2.40 1.81 -2.03
CA GLY A 26 -3.15 3.00 -2.48
C GLY A 26 -2.44 4.34 -2.25
N SER A 27 -1.31 4.36 -1.55
CA SER A 27 -0.50 5.57 -1.42
C SER A 27 0.15 5.96 -2.76
N ILE A 28 0.39 7.24 -2.95
CA ILE A 28 1.13 7.75 -4.12
C ILE A 28 2.56 8.05 -3.69
N ILE A 29 3.51 7.37 -4.34
CA ILE A 29 4.93 7.41 -4.01
C ILE A 29 5.69 8.10 -5.14
N THR A 30 6.42 9.16 -4.82
CA THR A 30 7.37 9.77 -5.75
C THR A 30 8.57 8.86 -5.96
N THR A 31 8.93 8.64 -7.22
CA THR A 31 10.04 7.78 -7.62
C THR A 31 11.30 8.59 -7.91
N LYS A 32 12.45 7.90 -7.93
CA LYS A 32 13.74 8.51 -8.29
C LYS A 32 13.80 9.06 -9.72
N TRP A 33 12.94 8.58 -10.62
CA TRP A 33 12.89 9.06 -12.01
C TRP A 33 12.02 10.31 -12.19
N GLY A 34 11.41 10.83 -11.12
CA GLY A 34 10.59 12.04 -11.14
C GLY A 34 9.11 11.79 -11.46
N GLY A 35 8.65 10.54 -11.38
CA GLY A 35 7.23 10.22 -11.52
C GLY A 35 6.63 9.60 -10.27
N PHE A 36 5.48 8.95 -10.44
CA PHE A 36 4.64 8.51 -9.32
C PHE A 36 4.16 7.08 -9.53
N ILE A 37 4.19 6.29 -8.46
CA ILE A 37 3.67 4.93 -8.43
C ILE A 37 2.68 4.75 -7.29
N MET A 38 1.78 3.79 -7.45
CA MET A 38 0.78 3.40 -6.45
C MET A 38 0.87 1.90 -6.18
N PRO A 39 1.23 1.47 -4.96
CA PRO A 39 1.21 0.07 -4.57
C PRO A 39 -0.20 -0.51 -4.66
N LEU A 40 -0.32 -1.68 -5.28
CA LEU A 40 -1.58 -2.39 -5.40
C LEU A 40 -1.99 -3.04 -4.08
N SER A 41 -3.28 -3.37 -4.00
CA SER A 41 -3.90 -4.08 -2.89
C SER A 41 -3.16 -5.37 -2.54
N ILE A 42 -3.21 -5.74 -1.26
CA ILE A 42 -2.62 -6.97 -0.72
C ILE A 42 -3.10 -8.22 -1.50
N ASN A 43 -4.31 -8.16 -2.06
CA ASN A 43 -4.86 -9.23 -2.90
C ASN A 43 -4.11 -9.45 -4.23
N ASN A 44 -3.20 -8.55 -4.60
CA ASN A 44 -2.32 -8.67 -5.75
C ASN A 44 -0.91 -9.12 -5.37
N TRP A 45 -0.60 -9.28 -4.08
CA TRP A 45 0.74 -9.65 -3.62
C TRP A 45 0.88 -11.17 -3.72
N LYS A 46 1.81 -11.66 -4.55
CA LYS A 46 1.92 -13.09 -4.87
C LYS A 46 2.14 -13.95 -3.64
N PHE A 47 3.01 -13.52 -2.74
CA PHE A 47 3.31 -14.23 -1.50
C PHE A 47 2.09 -14.34 -0.57
N VAL A 48 1.15 -13.39 -0.61
CA VAL A 48 -0.12 -13.49 0.13
C VAL A 48 -1.12 -14.40 -0.59
N GLU A 49 -1.18 -14.32 -1.92
CA GLU A 49 -2.04 -15.17 -2.75
C GLU A 49 -1.72 -16.66 -2.54
N VAL A 50 -0.44 -17.04 -2.63
CA VAL A 50 0.01 -18.44 -2.49
C VAL A 50 -0.39 -19.01 -1.12
N VAL A 51 -0.13 -18.27 -0.04
CA VAL A 51 -0.52 -18.68 1.32
C VAL A 51 -2.03 -18.78 1.45
N SER A 52 -2.76 -17.80 0.92
CA SER A 52 -4.22 -17.77 1.00
C SER A 52 -4.85 -18.96 0.29
N ASN A 53 -4.31 -19.35 -0.87
CA ASN A 53 -4.77 -20.53 -1.60
C ASN A 53 -4.45 -21.82 -0.82
N LYS A 54 -3.24 -21.92 -0.26
CA LYS A 54 -2.86 -23.07 0.56
C LYS A 54 -3.75 -23.25 1.79
N ILE A 55 -4.09 -22.16 2.48
CA ILE A 55 -4.98 -22.21 3.65
C ILE A 55 -6.39 -22.66 3.25
N LYS A 56 -6.88 -22.27 2.07
CA LYS A 56 -8.19 -22.71 1.56
C LYS A 56 -8.23 -24.22 1.25
N GLU A 57 -7.12 -24.81 0.81
CA GLU A 57 -7.01 -26.26 0.56
C GLU A 57 -7.07 -27.09 1.85
N ILE A 58 -6.51 -26.57 2.96
CA ILE A 58 -6.38 -27.30 4.23
C ILE A 58 -7.72 -27.42 5.00
N GLN A 59 -8.78 -26.74 4.54
CA GLN A 59 -10.18 -26.81 5.03
C GLN A 59 -10.34 -27.27 6.50
N SER A 60 -10.07 -26.38 7.45
CA SER A 60 -10.38 -26.48 8.89
C SER A 60 -9.51 -27.36 9.80
N GLN A 61 -8.41 -27.94 9.31
CA GLN A 61 -7.39 -28.50 10.22
C GLN A 61 -6.58 -27.40 10.91
N THR A 62 -6.07 -27.70 12.11
CA THR A 62 -5.06 -26.89 12.80
C THR A 62 -3.92 -26.58 11.83
N LEU A 63 -3.66 -25.30 11.59
CA LEU A 63 -2.66 -24.89 10.63
C LEU A 63 -1.27 -25.24 11.15
N ASN A 64 -0.58 -26.12 10.42
CA ASN A 64 0.84 -26.34 10.62
C ASN A 64 1.60 -25.20 9.93
N ILE A 65 1.83 -24.11 10.67
CA ILE A 65 2.50 -22.91 10.16
C ILE A 65 3.89 -23.22 9.58
N PRO A 66 4.77 -24.00 10.25
CA PRO A 66 6.07 -24.37 9.69
C PRO A 66 5.96 -25.06 8.33
N LYS A 67 5.01 -26.00 8.18
CA LYS A 67 4.77 -26.71 6.92
C LYS A 67 4.29 -25.78 5.81
N ILE A 68 3.37 -24.86 6.12
CA ILE A 68 2.87 -23.90 5.12
C ILE A 68 3.98 -22.94 4.68
N GLN A 69 4.75 -22.41 5.62
CA GLN A 69 5.89 -21.54 5.35
C GLN A 69 6.89 -22.22 4.40
N GLU A 70 7.20 -23.48 4.66
CA GLU A 70 8.13 -24.28 3.87
C GLU A 70 7.61 -24.60 2.47
N GLU A 71 6.34 -25.01 2.33
CA GLU A 71 5.74 -25.33 1.03
C GLU A 71 5.47 -24.08 0.18
N CYS A 72 5.10 -22.96 0.81
CA CYS A 72 4.73 -21.73 0.09
C CYS A 72 5.92 -20.80 -0.17
N GLY A 73 7.02 -20.97 0.56
CA GLY A 73 8.17 -20.08 0.42
C GLY A 73 7.91 -18.68 0.89
N VAL A 74 7.36 -18.55 2.08
CA VAL A 74 7.06 -17.27 2.71
C VAL A 74 7.47 -17.29 4.16
N GLU A 75 7.74 -16.13 4.73
CA GLU A 75 7.87 -16.00 6.18
C GLU A 75 6.49 -15.74 6.78
N LEU A 76 6.04 -16.61 7.69
CA LEU A 76 4.80 -16.47 8.45
C LEU A 76 5.11 -16.00 9.87
N ILE A 77 4.27 -15.10 10.40
CA ILE A 77 4.41 -14.60 11.77
C ILE A 77 3.58 -15.49 12.69
N GLU A 78 4.27 -16.26 13.53
CA GLU A 78 3.67 -17.12 14.55
C GLU A 78 3.33 -16.31 15.82
N ASP A 79 2.20 -15.61 15.80
CA ASP A 79 1.61 -15.04 17.03
C ASP A 79 0.12 -15.38 17.15
N PRO A 80 -0.22 -16.59 17.66
CA PRO A 80 -1.59 -17.01 17.88
C PRO A 80 -2.38 -16.02 18.76
N ARG A 81 -1.72 -15.42 19.76
CA ARG A 81 -2.36 -14.48 20.68
C ARG A 81 -2.86 -13.25 19.95
N PHE A 82 -2.06 -12.74 19.00
CA PHE A 82 -2.43 -11.58 18.22
C PHE A 82 -3.54 -11.88 17.21
N VAL A 83 -3.49 -13.06 16.58
CA VAL A 83 -4.57 -13.57 15.72
C VAL A 83 -5.86 -13.69 16.52
N ASP A 84 -5.82 -14.32 17.69
CA ASP A 84 -6.99 -14.49 18.57
C ASP A 84 -7.54 -13.15 19.07
N PHE A 85 -6.66 -12.22 19.45
CA PHE A 85 -7.08 -10.85 19.80
C PHE A 85 -7.86 -10.19 18.67
N LEU A 86 -7.37 -10.27 17.43
CA LEU A 86 -8.06 -9.67 16.28
C LEU A 86 -9.34 -10.42 15.90
N ASN A 87 -9.35 -11.75 16.03
CA ASN A 87 -10.55 -12.55 15.85
C ASN A 87 -11.65 -12.15 16.83
N VAL A 88 -11.32 -11.98 18.11
CA VAL A 88 -12.29 -11.65 19.17
C VAL A 88 -12.67 -10.17 19.15
N LYS A 89 -11.69 -9.26 19.14
CA LYS A 89 -11.93 -7.82 19.31
C LYS A 89 -12.29 -7.11 18.02
N LYS A 90 -11.75 -7.54 16.88
CA LYS A 90 -12.02 -6.93 15.56
C LYS A 90 -12.96 -7.78 14.70
N ARG A 91 -13.39 -8.94 15.19
CA ARG A 91 -14.29 -9.88 14.49
C ARG A 91 -13.72 -10.35 13.16
N PHE A 92 -12.40 -10.44 13.04
CA PHE A 92 -11.74 -10.95 11.84
C PHE A 92 -11.76 -12.47 11.79
N THR A 93 -12.92 -13.12 11.92
CA THR A 93 -13.08 -14.58 12.12
C THR A 93 -12.41 -15.47 11.05
N GLN A 94 -12.11 -14.91 9.88
CA GLN A 94 -11.40 -15.58 8.79
C GLN A 94 -9.87 -15.42 8.83
N LEU A 95 -9.33 -14.57 9.71
CA LEU A 95 -7.90 -14.37 9.90
C LEU A 95 -7.30 -15.61 10.58
N LYS A 96 -6.24 -16.13 9.96
CA LYS A 96 -5.59 -17.37 10.40
C LYS A 96 -4.12 -17.20 10.77
N CYS A 97 -3.40 -16.37 10.03
CA CYS A 97 -1.99 -16.06 10.27
C CYS A 97 -1.63 -14.74 9.60
N PHE A 98 -0.42 -14.24 9.86
CA PHE A 98 0.15 -13.12 9.13
C PHE A 98 1.29 -13.58 8.25
N VAL A 99 1.41 -12.96 7.08
CA VAL A 99 2.54 -13.14 6.17
C VAL A 99 3.47 -11.94 6.34
N ALA A 100 4.74 -12.18 6.59
CA ALA A 100 5.73 -11.12 6.66
C ALA A 100 6.00 -10.56 5.26
N ILE A 101 6.17 -9.23 5.17
CA ILE A 101 6.61 -8.61 3.91
C ILE A 101 8.03 -9.10 3.60
N PRO A 102 8.28 -9.63 2.38
CA PRO A 102 9.59 -10.09 1.96
C PRO A 102 10.66 -9.01 2.12
N HIS A 103 11.80 -9.40 2.66
CA HIS A 103 12.95 -8.50 2.80
C HIS A 103 14.01 -8.84 1.75
N ILE A 104 14.00 -8.11 0.64
CA ILE A 104 14.95 -8.29 -0.46
C ILE A 104 15.59 -6.96 -0.85
N LEU A 105 16.88 -7.01 -1.18
CA LEU A 105 17.63 -5.86 -1.67
C LEU A 105 17.59 -5.81 -3.19
N LEU A 106 17.80 -4.61 -3.73
CA LEU A 106 18.09 -4.43 -5.14
C LEU A 106 19.60 -4.48 -5.35
N ASN A 107 20.03 -5.12 -6.44
CA ASN A 107 21.44 -5.12 -6.84
C ASN A 107 21.85 -3.77 -7.46
N SER A 108 23.12 -3.64 -7.84
CA SER A 108 23.67 -2.45 -8.49
C SER A 108 22.98 -2.05 -9.81
N PHE A 109 22.26 -2.97 -10.44
CA PHE A 109 21.50 -2.76 -11.68
C PHE A 109 20.01 -2.48 -11.43
N ASN A 110 19.61 -2.23 -10.18
CA ASN A 110 18.23 -2.02 -9.75
C ASN A 110 17.30 -3.22 -9.99
N GLN A 111 17.85 -4.43 -10.04
CA GLN A 111 17.09 -5.69 -10.16
C GLN A 111 17.01 -6.37 -8.80
N ILE A 112 16.02 -7.24 -8.63
CA ILE A 112 15.81 -7.99 -7.39
C ILE A 112 16.97 -8.96 -7.14
N GLN A 113 17.64 -8.83 -5.98
CA GLN A 113 18.76 -9.68 -5.62
C GLN A 113 18.26 -10.96 -4.92
N ARG A 114 17.82 -11.94 -5.74
CA ARG A 114 17.35 -13.25 -5.24
C ARG A 114 18.47 -14.19 -4.82
N LYS A 115 19.58 -14.20 -5.56
CA LYS A 115 20.72 -15.08 -5.27
C LYS A 115 21.32 -14.74 -3.90
N GLY A 116 21.49 -15.76 -3.07
CA GLY A 116 21.97 -15.62 -1.69
C GLY A 116 20.89 -15.21 -0.69
N ASN A 117 19.62 -15.07 -1.10
CA ASN A 117 18.52 -14.94 -0.15
C ASN A 117 18.23 -16.32 0.49
N PRO A 118 18.27 -16.48 1.82
CA PRO A 118 18.13 -17.79 2.46
C PRO A 118 16.85 -18.54 2.09
N LEU A 119 15.74 -17.82 1.97
CA LEU A 119 14.45 -18.41 1.62
C LEU A 119 14.45 -18.91 0.17
N TYR A 120 14.99 -18.12 -0.76
CA TYR A 120 15.16 -18.53 -2.16
C TYR A 120 16.03 -19.80 -2.30
N GLU A 121 17.20 -19.81 -1.66
CA GLU A 121 18.15 -20.93 -1.75
C GLU A 121 17.56 -22.21 -1.12
N SER A 122 16.86 -22.08 0.02
CA SER A 122 16.25 -23.24 0.71
C SER A 122 15.21 -23.96 -0.16
N ILE A 123 14.38 -23.22 -0.89
CA ILE A 123 13.34 -23.80 -1.74
C ILE A 123 13.92 -24.43 -2.98
N LYS A 124 14.86 -23.73 -3.62
CA LYS A 124 15.55 -24.26 -4.80
C LYS A 124 16.25 -25.58 -4.48
N ALA A 125 16.92 -25.67 -3.33
CA ALA A 125 17.60 -26.90 -2.90
C ALA A 125 16.62 -28.04 -2.61
N ARG A 126 15.45 -27.74 -2.04
CA ARG A 126 14.51 -28.76 -1.57
C ARG A 126 13.60 -29.31 -2.67
N PHE A 127 13.05 -28.44 -3.51
CA PHE A 127 12.02 -28.81 -4.49
C PHE A 127 12.53 -28.82 -5.93
N GLY A 128 13.77 -28.36 -6.17
CA GLY A 128 14.32 -28.19 -7.52
C GLY A 128 13.62 -27.09 -8.34
N THR A 129 12.67 -26.38 -7.75
CA THR A 129 11.88 -25.31 -8.38
C THR A 129 12.34 -23.94 -7.89
N GLU A 130 12.45 -22.97 -8.79
CA GLU A 130 12.79 -21.59 -8.44
C GLU A 130 11.53 -20.77 -8.10
N LEU A 131 11.60 -19.96 -7.05
CA LEU A 131 10.55 -18.97 -6.77
C LEU A 131 10.59 -17.85 -7.83
N GLY A 132 9.40 -17.49 -8.31
CA GLY A 132 9.19 -16.32 -9.17
C GLY A 132 9.62 -15.02 -8.50
N GLU A 133 10.00 -14.02 -9.30
CA GLU A 133 10.39 -12.70 -8.78
C GLU A 133 9.25 -12.01 -8.03
N ASP A 134 8.01 -12.25 -8.46
CA ASP A 134 6.76 -11.76 -7.89
C ASP A 134 6.52 -12.19 -6.44
N MET A 135 7.21 -13.23 -5.96
CA MET A 135 7.22 -13.62 -4.55
C MET A 135 7.97 -12.64 -3.65
N PHE A 136 8.79 -11.75 -4.21
CA PHE A 136 9.73 -10.92 -3.45
C PHE A 136 9.45 -9.41 -3.55
N TYR A 137 8.44 -8.99 -4.30
CA TYR A 137 8.11 -7.57 -4.43
C TYR A 137 6.62 -7.30 -4.25
N ILE A 138 6.31 -6.02 -4.04
CA ILE A 138 4.94 -5.52 -3.99
C ILE A 138 4.63 -4.86 -5.33
N PRO A 139 3.63 -5.34 -6.09
CA PRO A 139 3.31 -4.77 -7.39
C PRO A 139 2.75 -3.36 -7.21
N ALA A 140 3.10 -2.49 -8.17
CA ALA A 140 2.65 -1.12 -8.21
C ALA A 140 2.32 -0.72 -9.65
N ILE A 141 1.43 0.25 -9.80
CA ILE A 141 1.12 0.88 -11.08
C ILE A 141 1.71 2.29 -11.14
N ASN A 142 1.98 2.80 -12.34
CA ASN A 142 2.16 4.25 -12.49
C ASN A 142 0.82 4.91 -12.18
N PHE A 143 0.80 5.93 -11.33
CA PHE A 143 -0.42 6.70 -11.08
C PHE A 143 -0.03 8.12 -10.69
N PRO A 144 -0.54 9.17 -11.36
CA PRO A 144 -1.70 9.19 -12.28
C PRO A 144 -1.42 8.53 -13.64
N GLN A 145 -2.46 8.16 -14.38
CA GLN A 145 -2.32 7.46 -15.67
C GLN A 145 -2.14 8.41 -16.86
N TRP A 146 -2.26 9.73 -16.67
CA TRP A 146 -2.09 10.70 -17.76
C TRP A 146 -0.67 11.25 -17.84
N PHE A 147 -0.15 11.32 -19.07
CA PHE A 147 1.23 11.71 -19.34
C PHE A 147 1.32 12.69 -20.50
N ILE A 148 2.28 13.60 -20.39
CA ILE A 148 2.61 14.67 -21.34
C ILE A 148 3.92 14.32 -22.07
N SER A 149 3.90 14.38 -23.39
CA SER A 149 5.08 14.22 -24.24
C SER A 149 5.90 15.50 -24.38
N ALA A 150 7.11 15.39 -24.93
CA ALA A 150 7.95 16.52 -25.30
C ALA A 150 7.28 17.46 -26.31
N ASN A 151 6.40 16.92 -27.15
CA ASN A 151 5.60 17.66 -28.12
C ASN A 151 4.31 18.24 -27.51
N SER A 152 4.21 18.22 -26.18
CA SER A 152 3.09 18.70 -25.38
C SER A 152 1.80 17.90 -25.56
N GLU A 153 1.81 16.75 -26.23
CA GLU A 153 0.60 15.92 -26.32
C GLU A 153 0.29 15.30 -24.96
N ILE A 154 -0.98 15.29 -24.57
CA ILE A 154 -1.45 14.67 -23.34
C ILE A 154 -2.34 13.47 -23.68
N LYS A 155 -1.98 12.29 -23.19
CA LYS A 155 -2.72 11.04 -23.41
C LYS A 155 -2.66 10.14 -22.18
N PRO A 156 -3.63 9.24 -21.99
CA PRO A 156 -3.53 8.20 -20.98
C PRO A 156 -2.41 7.20 -21.34
N LEU A 157 -1.82 6.57 -20.31
CA LEU A 157 -0.64 5.73 -20.44
C LEU A 157 -0.87 4.54 -21.39
N ASN A 158 -2.08 3.98 -21.42
CA ASN A 158 -2.44 2.89 -22.34
C ASN A 158 -2.37 3.31 -23.82
N GLU A 159 -2.71 4.56 -24.16
CA GLU A 159 -2.54 5.09 -25.50
C GLU A 159 -1.06 5.30 -25.84
N TRP A 160 -0.25 5.77 -24.89
CA TRP A 160 1.20 5.83 -25.08
C TRP A 160 1.84 4.47 -25.31
N ARG A 161 1.38 3.43 -24.62
CA ARG A 161 1.83 2.04 -24.86
C ARG A 161 1.49 1.58 -26.28
N LYS A 162 0.30 1.89 -26.78
CA LYS A 162 -0.10 1.59 -28.17
C LYS A 162 0.78 2.32 -29.18
N GLU A 163 1.02 3.62 -28.96
CA GLU A 163 1.89 4.44 -29.82
C GLU A 163 3.31 3.88 -29.88
N TRP A 164 3.87 3.46 -28.74
CA TRP A 164 5.18 2.83 -28.66
C TRP A 164 5.28 1.59 -29.56
N GLN A 165 4.27 0.73 -29.54
CA GLN A 165 4.19 -0.48 -30.36
C GLN A 165 4.01 -0.15 -31.85
N ILE A 166 3.07 0.74 -32.17
CA ILE A 166 2.75 1.14 -33.57
C ILE A 166 3.98 1.76 -34.24
N ARG A 167 4.71 2.62 -33.52
CA ARG A 167 5.91 3.30 -34.04
C ARG A 167 7.17 2.43 -33.99
N LYS A 168 7.07 1.21 -33.48
CA LYS A 168 8.19 0.28 -33.30
C LYS A 168 9.37 0.89 -32.54
N CYS A 169 9.09 1.72 -31.53
CA CYS A 169 10.14 2.28 -30.66
C CYS A 169 10.81 1.15 -29.88
N ASN A 170 12.14 1.02 -29.97
CA ASN A 170 12.87 -0.17 -29.51
C ASN A 170 12.22 -1.49 -29.99
N ASP A 171 11.91 -1.55 -31.28
CA ASP A 171 11.21 -2.64 -31.97
C ASP A 171 9.77 -2.89 -31.46
N GLY A 172 9.18 -1.93 -30.74
CA GLY A 172 7.85 -2.03 -30.13
C GLY A 172 7.82 -2.90 -28.86
N LYS A 173 8.98 -3.27 -28.32
CA LYS A 173 9.09 -4.13 -27.13
C LYS A 173 8.76 -3.34 -25.86
N MET A 174 7.73 -3.78 -25.14
CA MET A 174 7.24 -3.10 -23.92
C MET A 174 8.21 -3.14 -22.74
N THR A 175 9.15 -4.09 -22.75
CA THR A 175 10.20 -4.19 -21.73
C THR A 175 11.09 -2.96 -21.69
N TYR A 176 11.13 -2.13 -22.75
CA TYR A 176 11.89 -0.87 -22.84
C TYR A 176 11.03 0.38 -22.64
N PHE A 177 9.72 0.25 -22.45
CA PHE A 177 8.81 1.36 -22.16
C PHE A 177 8.82 1.73 -20.66
N VAL A 178 9.98 1.60 -20.01
CA VAL A 178 10.13 1.86 -18.57
C VAL A 178 11.34 2.78 -18.26
N PRO A 179 11.18 3.70 -17.30
CA PRO A 179 9.90 4.31 -16.91
C PRO A 179 9.16 4.82 -18.16
N PRO A 180 7.86 5.16 -18.12
CA PRO A 180 7.09 5.55 -19.30
C PRO A 180 7.88 6.46 -20.26
N ARG A 181 8.23 5.94 -21.44
CA ARG A 181 9.12 6.61 -22.40
C ARG A 181 8.31 7.33 -23.47
N ASP A 182 8.81 8.47 -23.94
CA ASP A 182 8.14 9.29 -24.95
C ASP A 182 8.58 8.86 -26.36
N PRO A 183 7.68 8.31 -27.19
CA PRO A 183 8.00 7.94 -28.57
C PRO A 183 8.51 9.09 -29.43
N ASN A 184 8.21 10.35 -29.05
CA ASN A 184 8.60 11.54 -29.80
C ASN A 184 9.98 12.09 -29.39
N LYS A 185 10.61 11.54 -28.35
CA LYS A 185 11.85 12.09 -27.79
C LYS A 185 12.97 11.07 -27.84
N LYS A 186 13.63 10.93 -28.99
CA LYS A 186 14.89 10.20 -29.10
C LYS A 186 16.01 10.96 -28.39
N THR A 187 16.86 10.26 -27.66
CA THR A 187 18.08 10.84 -27.08
C THR A 187 19.30 10.46 -27.92
N TYR A 188 20.46 11.06 -27.62
CA TYR A 188 21.73 10.69 -28.25
C TYR A 188 22.35 9.40 -27.68
N ARG A 189 21.76 8.82 -26.63
CA ARG A 189 22.29 7.63 -25.96
C ARG A 189 21.75 6.37 -26.62
N LYS A 190 22.57 5.31 -26.60
CA LYS A 190 22.20 3.96 -27.06
C LYS A 190 22.07 3.00 -25.88
N ILE A 191 21.11 2.10 -26.00
CA ILE A 191 20.91 0.97 -25.11
C ILE A 191 21.86 -0.13 -25.58
N LYS A 192 22.67 -0.68 -24.66
CA LYS A 192 23.48 -1.86 -24.94
C LYS A 192 22.56 -3.09 -25.03
N ALA A 193 21.98 -3.30 -26.21
CA ALA A 193 21.11 -4.41 -26.51
C ALA A 193 21.35 -4.86 -27.96
N GLU A 194 22.20 -5.87 -28.14
CA GLU A 194 22.68 -6.35 -29.46
C GLU A 194 21.56 -6.86 -30.37
N VAL A 195 20.36 -7.11 -29.82
CA VAL A 195 19.20 -7.70 -30.52
C VAL A 195 18.14 -6.66 -30.91
N LEU A 196 18.40 -5.35 -30.70
CA LEU A 196 17.48 -4.28 -31.10
C LEU A 196 17.92 -3.65 -32.42
N HIS A 197 16.97 -3.44 -33.34
CA HIS A 197 17.24 -2.64 -34.54
C HIS A 197 17.20 -1.15 -34.19
N ASP A 198 16.23 -0.73 -33.38
CA ASP A 198 16.21 0.59 -32.78
C ASP A 198 16.83 0.54 -31.37
N ASP A 199 18.14 0.80 -31.28
CA ASP A 199 18.90 0.78 -30.03
C ASP A 199 18.91 2.13 -29.29
N VAL A 200 18.17 3.12 -29.78
CA VAL A 200 18.14 4.47 -29.22
C VAL A 200 17.44 4.48 -27.87
N GLU A 201 17.99 5.19 -26.89
CA GLU A 201 17.29 5.49 -25.65
C GLU A 201 16.28 6.63 -25.88
N TYR A 202 15.03 6.41 -25.51
CA TYR A 202 13.97 7.41 -25.56
C TYR A 202 13.88 8.17 -24.23
N GLY A 203 13.54 9.46 -24.28
CA GLY A 203 13.33 10.30 -23.10
C GLY A 203 12.07 9.89 -22.32
N LEU A 204 11.90 10.45 -21.12
CA LEU A 204 10.74 10.16 -20.25
C LEU A 204 9.51 10.99 -20.64
N LEU A 205 8.34 10.37 -20.55
CA LEU A 205 7.06 11.08 -20.47
C LEU A 205 6.94 11.78 -19.10
N LYS A 206 6.27 12.92 -19.07
CA LYS A 206 6.02 13.67 -17.83
C LYS A 206 4.63 13.31 -17.28
N PRO A 207 4.49 12.77 -16.06
CA PRO A 207 3.16 12.53 -15.49
C PRO A 207 2.44 13.84 -15.22
N VAL A 208 1.12 13.84 -15.37
CA VAL A 208 0.27 14.95 -14.94
C VAL A 208 0.11 14.86 -13.42
N PRO A 209 0.47 15.90 -12.65
CA PRO A 209 0.54 15.79 -11.18
C PRO A 209 -0.80 16.07 -10.47
N LEU A 210 -1.93 16.09 -11.20
CA LEU A 210 -3.25 16.43 -10.66
C LEU A 210 -4.18 15.21 -10.70
N ILE A 211 -4.90 15.02 -9.61
CA ILE A 211 -5.86 13.92 -9.40
C ILE A 211 -7.12 14.44 -8.74
N LEU A 212 -8.16 13.60 -8.72
CA LEU A 212 -9.38 13.83 -7.96
C LEU A 212 -9.38 12.95 -6.72
N ILE A 213 -9.72 13.52 -5.57
CA ILE A 213 -9.90 12.79 -4.30
C ILE A 213 -11.27 13.10 -3.70
N CYS A 214 -11.87 12.15 -2.98
CA CYS A 214 -13.13 12.39 -2.27
C CYS A 214 -13.01 12.11 -0.75
N PRO A 215 -13.92 12.64 0.07
CA PRO A 215 -13.94 12.39 1.52
C PRO A 215 -14.04 10.91 1.92
N ASN A 216 -14.57 10.05 1.04
CA ASN A 216 -14.67 8.60 1.27
C ASN A 216 -13.38 7.85 0.89
N GLY A 217 -12.31 8.55 0.52
CA GLY A 217 -10.99 7.98 0.25
C GLY A 217 -10.80 7.44 -1.17
N HIS A 218 -11.73 7.69 -2.10
CA HIS A 218 -11.56 7.34 -3.51
C HIS A 218 -10.63 8.31 -4.22
N ILE A 219 -9.86 7.78 -5.17
CA ILE A 219 -8.88 8.54 -5.95
C ILE A 219 -9.10 8.23 -7.43
N SER A 220 -9.13 9.27 -8.27
CA SER A 220 -9.33 9.15 -9.71
C SER A 220 -8.34 10.03 -10.48
N ASP A 221 -8.00 9.60 -11.68
CA ASP A 221 -7.46 10.51 -12.68
C ASP A 221 -8.51 11.57 -13.05
N ILE A 222 -8.06 12.79 -13.40
CA ILE A 222 -8.92 13.74 -14.09
C ILE A 222 -9.14 13.21 -15.52
N PRO A 223 -10.39 13.01 -16.00
CA PRO A 223 -10.62 12.63 -17.38
C PRO A 223 -10.40 13.83 -18.30
N TRP A 224 -9.14 14.15 -18.59
CA TRP A 224 -8.70 15.39 -19.25
C TRP A 224 -9.42 15.68 -20.56
N TYR A 225 -9.75 14.64 -21.34
CA TYR A 225 -10.54 14.80 -22.56
C TYR A 225 -11.95 15.34 -22.26
N LYS A 226 -12.64 14.74 -21.27
CA LYS A 226 -13.99 15.17 -20.84
C LYS A 226 -13.97 16.56 -20.20
N PHE A 227 -12.95 16.83 -19.39
CA PHE A 227 -12.72 18.15 -18.82
C PHE A 227 -12.57 19.22 -19.92
N PHE A 228 -11.78 18.94 -20.96
CA PHE A 228 -11.61 19.85 -22.09
C PHE A 228 -12.94 20.12 -22.81
N CYS A 229 -13.73 19.09 -23.13
CA CYS A 229 -15.03 19.26 -23.79
C CYS A 229 -16.03 20.04 -22.94
N ALA A 230 -16.11 19.73 -21.65
CA ALA A 230 -17.00 20.43 -20.72
C ALA A 230 -16.61 21.90 -20.58
N SER A 231 -15.32 22.20 -20.58
CA SER A 231 -14.83 23.57 -20.47
C SER A 231 -15.09 24.38 -21.74
N LEU A 232 -15.02 23.75 -22.92
CA LEU A 232 -15.38 24.40 -24.18
C LEU A 232 -16.86 24.82 -24.22
N LYS A 233 -17.74 24.09 -23.52
CA LYS A 233 -19.17 24.44 -23.40
C LYS A 233 -19.45 25.40 -22.24
N HIS A 234 -18.43 25.87 -21.53
CA HIS A 234 -18.59 26.73 -20.36
C HIS A 234 -19.48 26.13 -19.26
N GLU A 235 -19.42 24.80 -19.09
CA GLU A 235 -20.11 24.11 -18.00
C GLU A 235 -19.65 24.64 -16.63
N LYS A 236 -20.59 24.83 -15.70
CA LYS A 236 -20.31 25.28 -14.33
C LYS A 236 -19.76 24.14 -13.48
N MET A 237 -18.48 23.83 -13.64
CA MET A 237 -17.84 22.70 -12.95
C MET A 237 -17.51 22.95 -11.47
N ASP A 238 -17.56 24.20 -11.02
CA ASP A 238 -17.27 24.65 -9.65
C ASP A 238 -18.51 24.83 -8.77
N ASP A 239 -19.70 24.56 -9.32
CA ASP A 239 -20.98 24.65 -8.64
C ASP A 239 -21.03 23.74 -7.40
N ASP A 240 -21.61 24.25 -6.31
CA ASP A 240 -21.80 23.49 -5.08
C ASP A 240 -22.74 22.30 -5.24
N ALA A 241 -23.63 22.31 -6.23
CA ALA A 241 -24.43 21.14 -6.61
C ALA A 241 -23.55 19.99 -7.12
N GLY A 242 -22.38 20.30 -7.69
CA GLY A 242 -21.46 19.33 -8.30
C GLY A 242 -21.78 19.03 -9.76
N PHE A 243 -20.86 18.31 -10.42
CA PHE A 243 -20.87 18.13 -11.89
C PHE A 243 -20.57 16.70 -12.33
N GLU A 244 -21.26 16.18 -13.36
CA GLU A 244 -21.03 14.83 -13.88
C GLU A 244 -19.90 14.79 -14.92
N LEU A 245 -18.66 14.99 -14.46
CA LEU A 245 -17.48 15.05 -15.33
C LEU A 245 -17.15 13.71 -16.00
N PHE A 246 -17.27 12.62 -15.26
CA PHE A 246 -16.89 11.30 -15.75
C PHE A 246 -17.90 10.72 -16.73
N GLY A 247 -19.17 11.11 -16.64
CA GLY A 247 -20.21 10.78 -17.60
C GLY A 247 -20.33 11.76 -18.76
N TYR A 248 -19.54 12.83 -18.78
CA TYR A 248 -19.72 13.92 -19.76
C TYR A 248 -19.52 13.47 -21.21
N ASP A 249 -20.50 13.80 -22.05
CA ASP A 249 -20.51 13.50 -23.47
C ASP A 249 -19.77 14.59 -24.26
N CYS A 250 -18.65 14.17 -24.84
CA CYS A 250 -17.82 15.02 -25.68
C CYS A 250 -18.35 15.05 -27.11
N GLU A 251 -18.46 16.26 -27.66
CA GLU A 251 -18.62 16.44 -29.10
C GLU A 251 -17.30 16.17 -29.83
N ASP A 252 -17.42 15.76 -31.09
CA ASP A 252 -16.28 15.64 -31.97
C ASP A 252 -15.71 17.02 -32.33
N CYS A 253 -14.43 17.02 -32.66
CA CYS A 253 -13.74 18.20 -33.16
C CYS A 253 -14.39 18.66 -34.47
N SER A 254 -14.57 19.97 -34.65
CA SER A 254 -15.11 20.57 -35.87
C SER A 254 -14.32 20.19 -37.13
N CYS A 255 -13.03 19.88 -36.98
CA CYS A 255 -12.16 19.36 -38.05
C CYS A 255 -12.18 17.83 -38.21
N GLY A 256 -13.12 17.11 -37.60
CA GLY A 256 -13.30 15.67 -37.71
C GLY A 256 -12.68 14.82 -36.58
N GLY A 257 -13.50 13.90 -36.06
CA GLY A 257 -13.16 12.93 -35.00
C GLY A 257 -12.78 13.58 -33.68
N LYS A 258 -12.11 12.83 -32.79
CA LYS A 258 -11.73 13.34 -31.45
C LYS A 258 -10.75 14.52 -31.50
N HIS A 259 -10.86 15.41 -30.51
CA HIS A 259 -9.88 16.47 -30.28
C HIS A 259 -8.48 15.89 -29.99
N ASN A 260 -7.44 16.48 -30.59
CA ASN A 260 -6.05 16.15 -30.25
C ASN A 260 -5.50 17.18 -29.26
N ILE A 261 -5.50 16.84 -27.97
CA ILE A 261 -5.24 17.81 -26.90
C ILE A 261 -3.73 17.92 -26.64
N LYS A 262 -3.25 19.16 -26.56
CA LYS A 262 -1.89 19.51 -26.11
C LYS A 262 -1.94 20.34 -24.83
N TRP A 263 -1.02 20.05 -23.92
CA TRP A 263 -0.79 20.78 -22.68
C TRP A 263 0.28 21.86 -22.87
N LEU A 264 -0.14 23.12 -22.89
CA LEU A 264 0.76 24.26 -23.04
C LEU A 264 1.01 24.89 -21.67
N ASN A 265 2.27 24.88 -21.22
CA ASN A 265 2.65 25.54 -19.97
C ASN A 265 2.66 27.06 -20.16
N SER A 266 2.05 27.79 -19.22
CA SER A 266 2.21 29.24 -19.16
C SER A 266 3.59 29.55 -18.60
N ARG A 267 4.50 30.10 -19.42
CA ARG A 267 5.83 30.55 -18.94
C ARG A 267 5.75 31.86 -18.14
N ASN A 268 4.61 32.55 -18.18
CA ASN A 268 4.49 33.96 -17.77
C ASN A 268 3.57 34.16 -16.56
N GLN A 269 2.98 33.11 -15.99
CA GLN A 269 2.14 33.21 -14.79
C GLN A 269 2.46 32.05 -13.85
N ALA A 270 3.08 32.38 -12.71
CA ALA A 270 3.47 31.41 -11.69
C ALA A 270 2.26 30.67 -11.06
N GLU A 271 1.05 31.24 -11.18
CA GLU A 271 -0.20 30.71 -10.61
C GLU A 271 -1.04 29.90 -11.61
N SER A 272 -0.64 29.85 -12.90
CA SER A 272 -1.42 29.18 -13.94
C SER A 272 -0.95 27.74 -14.14
N TRP A 273 -1.87 26.78 -14.02
CA TRP A 273 -1.63 25.36 -14.35
C TRP A 273 -1.38 25.11 -15.85
N GLY A 274 -1.56 26.12 -16.70
CA GLY A 274 -1.37 26.05 -18.15
C GLY A 274 -2.68 26.14 -18.93
N THR A 275 -2.60 25.75 -20.20
CA THR A 275 -3.72 25.80 -21.15
C THR A 275 -3.77 24.49 -21.93
N LEU A 276 -4.94 23.90 -22.06
CA LEU A 276 -5.19 22.81 -23.00
C LEU A 276 -5.57 23.38 -24.35
N LYS A 277 -4.93 22.92 -25.43
CA LYS A 277 -5.22 23.36 -26.80
C LYS A 277 -5.41 22.18 -27.73
N CYS A 278 -6.49 22.16 -28.49
CA CYS A 278 -6.67 21.20 -29.57
C CYS A 278 -5.76 21.57 -30.75
N SER A 279 -4.91 20.64 -31.20
CA SER A 279 -4.02 20.89 -32.34
C SER A 279 -4.74 20.83 -33.70
N LYS A 280 -5.97 20.32 -33.75
CA LYS A 280 -6.77 20.23 -34.99
C LYS A 280 -7.57 21.51 -35.24
N CYS A 281 -8.49 21.86 -34.33
CA CYS A 281 -9.38 23.02 -34.47
C CYS A 281 -8.85 24.31 -33.81
N GLY A 282 -7.75 24.24 -33.06
CA GLY A 282 -7.17 25.43 -32.42
C GLY A 282 -7.85 25.90 -31.13
N TYR A 283 -9.02 25.36 -30.77
CA TYR A 283 -9.72 25.71 -29.52
C TYR A 283 -8.84 25.48 -28.28
N SER A 284 -8.98 26.37 -27.30
CA SER A 284 -8.17 26.39 -26.09
C SER A 284 -9.00 26.61 -24.83
N VAL A 285 -8.61 25.92 -23.77
CA VAL A 285 -9.22 25.97 -22.44
C VAL A 285 -8.12 26.32 -21.44
N SER A 286 -8.32 27.39 -20.68
CA SER A 286 -7.44 27.74 -19.55
C SER A 286 -7.64 26.74 -18.40
N LEU A 287 -6.56 26.36 -17.73
CA LEU A 287 -6.63 25.58 -16.49
C LEU A 287 -6.77 26.46 -15.24
N ALA A 288 -7.02 27.77 -15.42
CA ALA A 288 -7.40 28.65 -14.31
C ALA A 288 -8.67 28.13 -13.63
N GLY A 289 -8.66 28.07 -12.29
CA GLY A 289 -9.80 27.58 -11.51
C GLY A 289 -9.96 26.06 -11.49
N ILE A 290 -9.07 25.27 -12.11
CA ILE A 290 -9.16 23.79 -12.08
C ILE A 290 -9.22 23.22 -10.65
N MET A 291 -8.59 23.89 -9.68
CA MET A 291 -8.61 23.44 -8.28
C MET A 291 -10.01 23.50 -7.64
N ASN A 292 -10.94 24.26 -8.23
CA ASN A 292 -12.27 24.51 -7.67
C ASN A 292 -13.34 23.57 -8.23
N ILE A 293 -13.03 22.72 -9.21
CA ILE A 293 -14.03 21.82 -9.80
C ILE A 293 -14.54 20.81 -8.76
N LYS A 294 -15.84 20.49 -8.82
CA LYS A 294 -16.54 19.62 -7.88
C LYS A 294 -17.23 18.46 -8.60
N PRO A 295 -16.49 17.58 -9.31
CA PRO A 295 -17.11 16.48 -10.03
C PRO A 295 -17.65 15.42 -9.07
N TYR A 296 -18.72 14.71 -9.47
CA TYR A 296 -19.22 13.58 -8.71
C TYR A 296 -18.24 12.41 -8.70
N CYS A 297 -18.08 11.79 -7.54
CA CYS A 297 -17.23 10.63 -7.34
C CYS A 297 -17.89 9.36 -7.89
N ARG A 298 -17.13 8.59 -8.66
CA ARG A 298 -17.54 7.26 -9.13
C ARG A 298 -17.12 6.12 -8.21
N GLY A 299 -16.39 6.44 -7.16
CA GLY A 299 -15.88 5.48 -6.19
C GLY A 299 -14.69 4.65 -6.69
N GLU A 300 -13.86 5.23 -7.56
CA GLU A 300 -12.70 4.53 -8.11
C GLU A 300 -11.64 4.25 -7.04
N ARG A 301 -11.05 3.05 -7.13
CA ARG A 301 -9.97 2.56 -6.29
C ARG A 301 -8.88 1.97 -7.17
N PRO A 302 -8.01 2.80 -7.78
CA PRO A 302 -7.02 2.35 -8.77
C PRO A 302 -6.05 1.28 -8.26
N TRP A 303 -5.84 1.21 -6.94
CA TRP A 303 -5.02 0.18 -6.30
C TRP A 303 -5.69 -1.20 -6.21
N VAL A 304 -6.99 -1.32 -6.54
CA VAL A 304 -7.73 -2.58 -6.57
C VAL A 304 -7.83 -3.08 -8.00
N ASN A 305 -6.91 -3.95 -8.41
CA ASN A 305 -6.80 -4.44 -9.79
C ASN A 305 -7.78 -5.62 -10.10
N LYS A 306 -9.09 -5.49 -9.79
CA LYS A 306 -10.16 -6.53 -9.98
C LYS A 306 -11.56 -5.90 -10.12
N ASP A 307 -12.60 -6.72 -10.37
CA ASP A 307 -14.04 -6.38 -10.55
C ASP A 307 -14.66 -5.44 -9.49
N ASN A 308 -13.96 -5.22 -8.37
CA ASN A 308 -14.32 -4.27 -7.31
C ASN A 308 -13.52 -2.96 -7.38
N ALA A 309 -13.07 -2.51 -8.56
CA ALA A 309 -12.36 -1.24 -8.71
C ALA A 309 -13.25 -0.01 -8.40
N TYR A 310 -14.57 -0.22 -8.30
CA TYR A 310 -15.55 0.81 -7.99
C TYR A 310 -16.31 0.46 -6.71
N GLU A 311 -16.61 1.48 -5.92
CA GLU A 311 -17.43 1.42 -4.73
C GLU A 311 -18.58 2.41 -4.84
N ARG A 312 -19.73 2.09 -4.25
CA ARG A 312 -20.83 3.05 -4.19
C ARG A 312 -20.45 4.19 -3.25
N CYS A 313 -20.13 5.36 -3.82
CA CYS A 313 -19.65 6.51 -3.08
C CYS A 313 -20.79 7.50 -2.76
N LEU A 314 -21.41 7.36 -1.59
CA LEU A 314 -22.47 8.25 -1.12
C LEU A 314 -22.09 8.97 0.18
N SER A 315 -22.44 10.24 0.26
CA SER A 315 -22.45 11.04 1.50
C SER A 315 -23.89 11.37 1.83
N THR A 316 -24.37 10.95 2.99
CA THR A 316 -25.75 11.23 3.46
C THR A 316 -26.83 10.88 2.41
N GLY A 317 -26.65 9.78 1.67
CA GLY A 317 -27.57 9.33 0.61
C GLY A 317 -27.40 10.01 -0.75
N GLN A 318 -26.56 11.04 -0.88
CA GLN A 318 -26.29 11.75 -2.13
C GLN A 318 -24.92 11.39 -2.72
N LYS A 319 -24.71 11.64 -4.02
CA LYS A 319 -23.42 11.44 -4.67
C LYS A 319 -22.36 12.29 -3.98
N THR A 320 -21.24 11.67 -3.62
CA THR A 320 -20.12 12.38 -3.02
C THR A 320 -19.41 13.21 -4.09
N LYS A 321 -18.99 14.43 -3.77
CA LYS A 321 -18.18 15.27 -4.66
C LYS A 321 -16.69 15.01 -4.44
N MET A 322 -15.91 15.12 -5.50
CA MET A 322 -14.45 15.09 -5.45
C MET A 322 -13.89 16.51 -5.50
N GLN A 323 -12.63 16.65 -5.10
CA GLN A 323 -11.83 17.86 -5.25
C GLN A 323 -10.52 17.52 -5.94
N VAL A 324 -9.91 18.51 -6.60
CA VAL A 324 -8.59 18.33 -7.21
C VAL A 324 -7.51 18.40 -6.13
N ALA A 325 -6.52 17.52 -6.23
CA ALA A 325 -5.32 17.55 -5.40
C ALA A 325 -4.08 17.34 -6.27
N MET A 326 -2.97 17.93 -5.85
CA MET A 326 -1.66 17.56 -6.37
C MET A 326 -1.22 16.25 -5.74
N VAL A 327 -0.61 15.35 -6.52
CA VAL A 327 -0.04 14.07 -6.06
C VAL A 327 0.99 14.18 -4.92
N THR A 328 1.59 15.36 -4.75
CA THR A 328 2.53 15.69 -3.67
C THR A 328 1.87 16.36 -2.45
N SER A 329 0.56 16.59 -2.50
CA SER A 329 -0.18 17.26 -1.42
C SER A 329 -0.32 16.36 -0.20
N ASN A 330 -0.20 16.95 0.99
CA ASN A 330 -0.44 16.27 2.26
C ASN A 330 -1.88 15.75 2.39
N SER A 331 -2.83 16.36 1.65
CA SER A 331 -4.24 15.98 1.64
C SER A 331 -4.54 14.61 1.00
N ILE A 332 -3.53 13.91 0.48
CA ILE A 332 -3.69 12.57 -0.10
C ILE A 332 -3.43 11.48 0.94
N TYR A 333 -2.71 11.79 2.03
CA TYR A 333 -2.30 10.80 3.03
C TYR A 333 -3.34 10.65 4.15
N TYR A 334 -4.45 9.99 3.87
CA TYR A 334 -5.44 9.65 4.89
C TYR A 334 -5.20 8.23 5.42
N ALA A 335 -4.46 8.08 6.53
CA ALA A 335 -4.84 7.00 7.45
C ALA A 335 -6.14 7.44 8.11
N SER A 336 -7.20 6.66 7.95
CA SER A 336 -8.40 6.83 8.78
C SER A 336 -8.21 6.34 10.22
N GLY A 337 -7.04 5.82 10.58
CA GLY A 337 -6.74 5.43 11.96
C GLY A 337 -5.26 5.21 12.25
N PHE A 338 -4.78 5.83 13.33
CA PHE A 338 -3.58 5.38 14.02
C PHE A 338 -4.00 4.33 15.05
N SER A 339 -3.69 3.06 14.79
CA SER A 339 -3.94 1.99 15.75
C SER A 339 -2.64 1.71 16.50
N SER A 340 -2.46 2.29 17.68
CA SER A 340 -1.44 1.81 18.61
C SER A 340 -1.98 0.55 19.28
N LEU A 341 -1.29 -0.57 19.09
CA LEU A 341 -1.71 -1.87 19.60
C LEU A 341 -1.22 -2.05 21.04
N TYR A 342 -2.12 -1.85 21.99
CA TYR A 342 -1.90 -2.22 23.38
C TYR A 342 -2.33 -3.67 23.58
N ILE A 343 -1.38 -4.55 23.89
CA ILE A 343 -1.66 -5.93 24.35
C ILE A 343 -1.80 -5.86 25.87
N PRO A 344 -3.00 -6.08 26.45
CA PRO A 344 -3.15 -6.10 27.89
C PRO A 344 -2.29 -7.20 28.50
N LYS A 345 -1.63 -6.92 29.62
CA LYS A 345 -0.70 -7.85 30.29
C LYS A 345 -1.33 -9.21 30.59
N ASP A 346 -2.64 -9.24 30.82
CA ASP A 346 -3.39 -10.46 31.13
C ASP A 346 -3.45 -11.46 29.96
N PHE A 347 -3.23 -10.99 28.73
CA PHE A 347 -3.11 -11.84 27.53
C PHE A 347 -1.68 -12.27 27.23
N ILE A 348 -0.70 -11.87 28.07
CA ILE A 348 0.69 -12.33 27.96
C ILE A 348 0.81 -13.64 28.76
N PRO A 349 0.88 -14.81 28.11
CA PRO A 349 1.03 -16.07 28.83
C PRO A 349 2.30 -16.04 29.65
N LEU A 350 2.16 -16.29 30.96
CA LEU A 350 3.28 -16.47 31.87
C LEU A 350 3.97 -17.78 31.49
N LYS A 351 5.30 -17.75 31.30
CA LYS A 351 6.05 -19.00 31.17
C LYS A 351 5.82 -19.85 32.43
N PRO A 352 5.82 -21.19 32.33
CA PRO A 352 5.78 -22.06 33.51
C PRO A 352 6.87 -21.64 34.49
N GLY A 353 6.49 -21.31 35.73
CA GLY A 353 7.41 -20.81 36.77
C GLY A 353 7.59 -19.29 36.85
N GLN A 354 7.02 -18.48 35.95
CA GLN A 354 7.00 -17.03 36.10
C GLN A 354 5.79 -16.55 36.90
N LEU A 355 6.05 -15.91 38.03
CA LEU A 355 5.05 -15.23 38.84
C LEU A 355 4.55 -13.97 38.10
N ASN A 356 3.24 -13.70 38.18
CA ASN A 356 2.66 -12.43 37.74
C ASN A 356 3.09 -11.27 38.66
N ASP A 357 2.88 -10.02 38.23
CA ASP A 357 3.35 -8.83 38.96
C ASP A 357 2.80 -8.78 40.41
N GLN A 358 1.53 -9.19 40.61
CA GLN A 358 0.93 -9.28 41.96
C GLN A 358 1.61 -10.34 42.82
N ALA A 359 1.84 -11.54 42.28
CA ALA A 359 2.50 -12.64 42.99
C ALA A 359 3.97 -12.33 43.27
N ARG A 360 4.67 -11.58 42.40
CA ARG A 360 6.01 -11.06 42.68
C ARG A 360 6.00 -10.04 43.82
N MET A 361 5.04 -9.12 43.82
CA MET A 361 4.90 -8.15 44.91
C MET A 361 4.59 -8.84 46.25
N VAL A 362 3.71 -9.84 46.24
CA VAL A 362 3.41 -10.66 47.43
C VAL A 362 4.65 -11.43 47.87
N LEU A 363 5.35 -12.10 46.95
CA LEU A 363 6.58 -12.81 47.27
C LEU A 363 7.64 -11.88 47.88
N SER A 364 7.84 -10.69 47.29
CA SER A 364 8.76 -9.67 47.81
C SER A 364 8.41 -9.26 49.24
N LYS A 365 7.14 -8.97 49.53
CA LYS A 365 6.68 -8.63 50.88
C LYS A 365 6.85 -9.79 51.88
N VAL A 366 6.62 -11.02 51.44
CA VAL A 366 6.78 -12.21 52.30
C VAL A 366 8.26 -12.47 52.59
N THR A 367 9.13 -12.31 51.60
CA THR A 367 10.59 -12.39 51.76
C THR A 367 11.12 -11.31 52.69
N GLU A 368 10.63 -10.07 52.58
CA GLU A 368 10.99 -8.97 53.49
C GLU A 368 10.57 -9.25 54.93
N LYS A 369 9.36 -9.78 55.13
CA LYS A 369 8.88 -10.23 56.45
C LYS A 369 9.77 -11.34 57.01
N TYR A 370 10.12 -12.33 56.19
CA TYR A 370 11.04 -13.39 56.61
C TYR A 370 12.38 -12.82 57.05
N ASN A 371 13.00 -11.97 56.22
CA ASN A 371 14.32 -11.38 56.51
C ASN A 371 14.30 -10.57 57.82
N THR A 372 13.24 -9.79 58.06
CA THR A 372 13.04 -9.02 59.30
C THR A 372 12.86 -9.94 60.51
N MET A 373 12.20 -11.09 60.32
CA MET A 373 11.94 -12.05 61.38
C MET A 373 13.19 -12.85 61.74
N VAL A 374 14.02 -13.19 60.76
CA VAL A 374 15.34 -13.82 60.97
C VAL A 374 16.28 -12.88 61.71
N THR A 375 16.21 -11.56 61.47
CA THR A 375 17.00 -10.59 62.26
C THR A 375 16.64 -10.61 63.75
N ARG A 376 15.39 -10.97 64.08
CA ARG A 376 14.89 -11.06 65.46
C ARG A 376 14.99 -12.46 66.06
N ARG A 377 15.06 -13.49 65.22
CA ARG A 377 15.15 -14.91 65.60
C ARG A 377 16.04 -15.64 64.58
N PRO A 378 17.37 -15.70 64.83
CA PRO A 378 18.33 -16.23 63.88
C PRO A 378 18.13 -17.71 63.53
N GLU A 379 17.51 -18.47 64.43
CA GLU A 379 17.35 -19.92 64.30
C GLU A 379 16.13 -20.34 63.47
N MET A 380 15.31 -19.38 63.02
CA MET A 380 14.10 -19.68 62.27
C MET A 380 14.42 -20.00 60.81
N THR A 381 14.04 -21.19 60.35
CA THR A 381 14.26 -21.63 58.97
C THR A 381 13.17 -21.11 58.02
N GLN A 382 13.48 -21.03 56.71
CA GLN A 382 12.48 -20.66 55.70
C GLN A 382 11.27 -21.60 55.72
N GLU A 383 11.49 -22.92 55.82
CA GLU A 383 10.40 -23.90 55.83
C GLU A 383 9.45 -23.73 57.00
N GLU A 384 9.96 -23.43 58.21
CA GLU A 384 9.13 -23.19 59.39
C GLU A 384 8.32 -21.90 59.27
N PHE A 385 8.91 -20.85 58.71
CA PHE A 385 8.22 -19.60 58.44
C PHE A 385 7.09 -19.78 57.43
N TRP A 386 7.34 -20.51 56.34
CA TRP A 386 6.35 -20.83 55.33
C TRP A 386 5.22 -21.71 55.90
N LYS A 387 5.54 -22.74 56.69
CA LYS A 387 4.54 -23.58 57.37
C LYS A 387 3.63 -22.76 58.28
N LYS A 388 4.18 -21.85 59.09
CA LYS A 388 3.38 -20.96 59.93
C LYS A 388 2.52 -19.98 59.12
N SER A 389 3.09 -19.40 58.07
CA SER A 389 2.38 -18.41 57.23
C SER A 389 1.23 -19.05 56.46
N ILE A 390 1.43 -20.26 55.92
CA ILE A 390 0.39 -21.04 55.24
C ILE A 390 -0.72 -21.45 56.22
N MET A 391 -0.37 -21.88 57.44
CA MET A 391 -1.36 -22.18 58.49
C MET A 391 -2.22 -20.98 58.86
N LEU A 392 -1.62 -19.78 58.93
CA LEU A 392 -2.32 -18.54 59.25
C LEU A 392 -3.31 -18.16 58.13
N VAL A 393 -2.90 -18.29 56.87
CA VAL A 393 -3.74 -18.03 55.68
C VAL A 393 -4.87 -19.05 55.58
N MET A 394 -4.60 -20.35 55.82
CA MET A 394 -5.62 -21.40 55.86
C MET A 394 -6.64 -21.18 56.98
N ASN A 395 -6.22 -20.69 58.15
CA ASN A 395 -7.13 -20.35 59.24
C ASN A 395 -7.98 -19.11 58.95
N LEU A 396 -7.42 -18.09 58.29
CA LEU A 396 -8.17 -16.91 57.83
C LEU A 396 -9.21 -17.27 56.75
N LEU A 397 -8.85 -18.14 55.80
CA LEU A 397 -9.78 -18.66 54.79
C LEU A 397 -10.88 -19.53 55.41
N ARG A 398 -10.54 -20.37 56.42
CA ARG A 398 -11.54 -21.11 57.19
C ARG A 398 -12.51 -20.19 57.93
N MET A 399 -12.04 -19.08 58.52
CA MET A 399 -12.91 -18.10 59.17
C MET A 399 -13.80 -17.34 58.18
N GLN A 400 -13.31 -17.02 56.97
CA GLN A 400 -14.12 -16.40 55.91
C GLN A 400 -15.21 -17.34 55.38
N ILE A 401 -14.93 -18.64 55.25
CA ILE A 401 -15.92 -19.65 54.85
C ILE A 401 -16.99 -19.85 55.95
N LEU A 402 -16.62 -19.73 57.23
CA LEU A 402 -17.55 -19.85 58.36
C LEU A 402 -18.40 -18.59 58.62
N THR A 403 -18.02 -17.43 58.09
CA THR A 403 -18.70 -16.14 58.31
C THR A 403 -19.55 -15.67 57.12
N GLY A 404 -19.68 -16.50 56.07
CA GLY A 404 -20.72 -16.35 55.05
C GLY A 404 -20.72 -15.03 54.27
N SER A 405 -19.59 -14.33 54.19
CA SER A 405 -19.50 -13.06 53.46
C SER A 405 -18.80 -13.27 52.12
N VAL A 406 -19.59 -13.68 51.12
CA VAL A 406 -19.24 -13.56 49.70
C VAL A 406 -20.03 -12.39 49.14
N VAL A 407 -19.35 -11.30 48.82
CA VAL A 407 -19.68 -10.41 47.69
C VAL A 407 -18.38 -10.01 47.02
#